data_AF-A0A0F7U3B4-F1
#
_entry.id   AF-A0A0F7U3B4-F1
#
_cell.length_a   1.000
_cell.length_b   1.000
_cell.length_c   1.000
_cell.angle_alpha   90.00
_cell.angle_beta   90.00
_cell.angle_gamma   90.00
#
_symmetry.space_group_name_H-M   'P 1'
#
loop_
_entity.id
_entity.type
_entity.pdbx_description
1 polymer ?
#
loop_
_entity_poly.entity_id
_entity_poly.type
_entity_poly.pdbx_seq_one_letter_code
_entity_poly.pdbx_strand_id
1 'polypeptide(L)'
;MQVLGQIESVKAVVEIEQDIADQVCKANIPLESINTIIWSHRHMDHTGDPSLFPPSTELVVGPGFKLDKATSQGYPQNADALVTADAFTGHNFVDLDFSGALKIWGFRALDIFQGGSLYLLRSNGHSIFIP
;
A
#
# COMPACT_ATOMS: atom_id res chain seq x y z
N MET A 1 -32.73 -4.71 -1.06
CA MET A 1 -31.64 -5.58 -0.54
C MET A 1 -31.40 -6.83 -1.41
N GLN A 2 -31.79 -6.85 -2.70
CA GLN A 2 -31.58 -8.03 -3.57
C GLN A 2 -30.11 -8.24 -3.93
N VAL A 3 -29.37 -7.16 -4.19
CA VAL A 3 -27.93 -7.21 -4.49
C VAL A 3 -27.10 -7.70 -3.30
N LEU A 4 -27.41 -7.25 -2.07
CA LEU A 4 -26.74 -7.74 -0.87
C LEU A 4 -26.92 -9.25 -0.71
N GLY A 5 -28.16 -9.74 -0.83
CA GLY A 5 -28.43 -11.17 -0.77
C GLY A 5 -27.73 -11.97 -1.87
N GLN A 6 -27.60 -11.40 -3.08
CA GLN A 6 -26.82 -12.02 -4.15
C GLN A 6 -25.33 -12.12 -3.78
N ILE A 7 -24.71 -11.04 -3.28
CA ILE A 7 -23.29 -11.04 -2.87
C ILE A 7 -23.06 -12.03 -1.72
N GLU A 8 -23.90 -12.00 -0.68
CA GLU A 8 -23.82 -12.93 0.44
C GLU A 8 -23.99 -14.39 0.00
N SER A 9 -24.89 -14.65 -0.98
CA SER A 9 -25.11 -16.00 -1.51
C SER A 9 -23.89 -16.60 -2.20
N VAL A 10 -22.97 -15.77 -2.69
CA VAL A 10 -21.73 -16.26 -3.33
C VAL A 10 -20.83 -16.95 -2.31
N LYS A 11 -20.92 -16.58 -1.01
CA LYS A 11 -20.07 -17.10 0.08
C LYS A 11 -18.59 -17.15 -0.35
N ALA A 12 -18.12 -16.08 -0.97
CA ALA A 12 -16.77 -16.01 -1.52
C ALA A 12 -15.75 -16.24 -0.41
N VAL A 13 -14.83 -17.16 -0.64
CA VAL A 13 -13.66 -17.40 0.21
C VAL A 13 -12.44 -17.01 -0.61
N VAL A 14 -11.56 -16.24 0.00
CA VAL A 14 -10.25 -15.93 -0.58
C VAL A 14 -9.22 -16.72 0.21
N GLU A 15 -8.62 -17.70 -0.46
CA GLU A 15 -7.51 -18.48 0.08
C GLU A 15 -6.21 -17.91 -0.46
N ILE A 16 -5.28 -17.60 0.45
CA ILE A 16 -3.95 -17.08 0.12
C ILE A 16 -2.95 -18.14 0.55
N GLU A 17 -2.29 -18.76 -0.44
CA GLU A 17 -1.29 -19.80 -0.16
C GLU A 17 0.09 -19.22 0.18
N GLN A 18 0.41 -18.04 -0.37
CA GLN A 18 1.74 -17.42 -0.30
C GLN A 18 1.60 -15.91 -0.24
N ASP A 19 2.36 -15.29 0.67
CA ASP A 19 2.54 -13.85 0.70
C ASP A 19 3.59 -13.39 -0.32
N ILE A 20 3.69 -12.08 -0.57
CA ILE A 20 4.74 -11.51 -1.40
C ILE A 20 6.14 -11.84 -0.86
N ALA A 21 6.34 -11.89 0.46
CA ALA A 21 7.62 -12.26 1.06
C ALA A 21 8.04 -13.70 0.68
N ASP A 22 7.09 -14.63 0.65
CA ASP A 22 7.34 -16.02 0.20
C ASP A 22 7.78 -16.04 -1.27
N GLN A 23 7.12 -15.25 -2.11
CA GLN A 23 7.42 -15.21 -3.54
C GLN A 23 8.80 -14.59 -3.83
N VAL A 24 9.15 -13.52 -3.12
CA VAL A 24 10.47 -12.88 -3.22
C VAL A 24 11.57 -13.85 -2.78
N CYS A 25 11.37 -14.55 -1.65
CA CYS A 25 12.30 -15.59 -1.20
C CYS A 25 12.44 -16.74 -2.21
N LYS A 26 11.34 -17.20 -2.81
CA LYS A 26 11.36 -18.26 -3.85
C LYS A 26 12.13 -17.84 -5.10
N ALA A 27 12.18 -16.55 -5.41
CA ALA A 27 13.00 -15.99 -6.48
C ALA A 27 14.49 -15.88 -6.10
N ASN A 28 14.90 -16.36 -4.92
CA ASN A 28 16.24 -16.19 -4.34
C ASN A 28 16.64 -14.71 -4.17
N ILE A 29 15.65 -13.85 -3.91
CA ILE A 29 15.88 -12.44 -3.56
C ILE A 29 15.81 -12.35 -2.04
N PRO A 30 16.90 -11.97 -1.36
CA PRO A 30 16.88 -11.77 0.08
C PRO A 30 15.95 -10.61 0.45
N LEU A 31 15.10 -10.75 1.46
CA LEU A 31 14.16 -9.67 1.85
C LEU A 31 14.92 -8.40 2.28
N GLU A 32 16.11 -8.56 2.84
CA GLU A 32 16.99 -7.44 3.23
C GLU A 32 17.56 -6.65 2.03
N SER A 33 17.48 -7.20 0.83
CA SER A 33 17.83 -6.47 -0.40
C SER A 33 16.73 -5.54 -0.89
N ILE A 34 15.51 -5.62 -0.33
CA ILE A 34 14.40 -4.76 -0.70
C ILE A 34 14.47 -3.46 0.11
N ASN A 35 14.70 -2.34 -0.57
CA ASN A 35 14.80 -1.05 0.09
C ASN A 35 13.45 -0.38 0.33
N THR A 36 12.48 -0.61 -0.57
CA THR A 36 11.22 0.14 -0.58
C THR A 36 10.07 -0.74 -1.06
N ILE A 37 8.97 -0.72 -0.32
CA ILE A 37 7.66 -1.25 -0.73
C ILE A 37 6.76 -0.06 -1.02
N ILE A 38 6.11 -0.05 -2.18
CA ILE A 38 5.21 1.03 -2.59
C ILE A 38 3.80 0.46 -2.72
N TRP A 39 2.91 0.84 -1.82
CA TRP A 39 1.50 0.49 -1.94
C TRP A 39 0.80 1.43 -2.90
N SER A 40 0.26 0.88 -3.99
CA SER A 40 -0.57 1.64 -4.91
C SER A 40 -1.86 2.14 -4.23
N HIS A 41 -2.44 1.30 -3.37
CA HIS A 41 -3.59 1.61 -2.52
C HIS A 41 -3.78 0.53 -1.44
N ARG A 42 -4.78 0.73 -0.58
CA ARG A 42 -5.02 -0.02 0.67
C ARG A 42 -5.80 -1.34 0.55
N HIS A 43 -6.12 -1.82 -0.65
CA HIS A 43 -6.88 -3.07 -0.74
C HIS A 43 -5.98 -4.27 -0.44
N MET A 44 -6.57 -5.32 0.13
CA MET A 44 -5.85 -6.49 0.65
C MET A 44 -4.98 -7.20 -0.40
N ASP A 45 -5.37 -7.13 -1.67
CA ASP A 45 -4.65 -7.71 -2.81
C ASP A 45 -3.46 -6.86 -3.30
N HIS A 46 -3.24 -5.70 -2.67
CA HIS A 46 -2.15 -4.77 -2.98
C HIS A 46 -1.19 -4.51 -1.82
N THR A 47 -1.52 -4.98 -0.61
CA THR A 47 -0.76 -4.65 0.59
C THR A 47 0.24 -5.73 1.01
N GLY A 48 -0.13 -7.02 0.88
CA GLY A 48 0.66 -8.13 1.44
C GLY A 48 0.95 -7.93 2.94
N ASP A 49 2.03 -8.53 3.43
CA ASP A 49 2.53 -8.33 4.80
C ASP A 49 3.93 -7.69 4.84
N PRO A 50 4.03 -6.35 4.92
CA PRO A 50 5.32 -5.68 5.06
C PRO A 50 6.07 -6.00 6.35
N SER A 51 5.41 -6.50 7.40
CA SER A 51 6.05 -6.78 8.69
C SER A 51 7.09 -7.91 8.63
N LEU A 52 7.04 -8.71 7.55
CA LEU A 52 8.02 -9.75 7.24
C LEU A 52 9.35 -9.19 6.70
N PHE A 53 9.37 -7.92 6.28
CA PHE A 53 10.55 -7.26 5.76
C PHE A 53 11.33 -6.58 6.90
N PRO A 54 12.66 -6.40 6.77
CA PRO A 54 13.42 -5.77 7.83
C PRO A 54 13.03 -4.29 8.01
N PRO A 55 13.24 -3.70 9.21
CA PRO A 55 12.97 -2.29 9.50
C PRO A 55 13.65 -1.28 8.55
N SER A 56 14.75 -1.70 7.89
CA SER A 56 15.44 -0.91 6.86
C SER A 56 14.63 -0.72 5.58
N THR A 57 13.55 -1.48 5.40
CA THR A 57 12.63 -1.38 4.27
C THR A 57 11.65 -0.24 4.51
N GLU A 58 11.63 0.73 3.60
CA GLU A 58 10.67 1.83 3.62
C GLU A 58 9.30 1.36 3.10
N LEU A 59 8.22 1.77 3.78
CA LEU A 59 6.86 1.62 3.27
C LEU A 59 6.36 2.97 2.76
N VAL A 60 6.10 3.05 1.46
CA VAL A 60 5.63 4.26 0.77
C VAL A 60 4.16 4.12 0.41
N VAL A 61 3.37 5.14 0.74
CA VAL A 61 1.93 5.23 0.45
C VAL A 61 1.58 6.55 -0.24
N GLY A 62 0.40 6.58 -0.85
CA GLY A 62 -0.11 7.77 -1.52
C GLY A 62 -0.59 8.88 -0.57
N PRO A 63 -0.77 10.11 -1.10
CA PRO A 63 -1.16 11.30 -0.33
C PRO A 63 -2.38 11.09 0.56
N GLY A 64 -2.23 11.38 1.85
CA GLY A 64 -3.34 11.42 2.82
C GLY A 64 -3.65 10.09 3.49
N PHE A 65 -2.89 9.02 3.19
CA PHE A 65 -3.04 7.72 3.82
C PHE A 65 -2.86 7.82 5.35
N LYS A 66 -1.91 8.64 5.81
CA LYS A 66 -1.69 8.86 7.25
C LYS A 66 -2.73 9.76 7.93
N LEU A 67 -3.61 10.39 7.15
CA LEU A 67 -4.66 11.29 7.64
C LEU A 67 -6.04 10.62 7.62
N ASP A 68 -6.24 9.62 6.76
CA ASP A 68 -7.50 8.91 6.63
C ASP A 68 -7.79 8.05 7.87
N LYS A 69 -9.03 8.08 8.37
CA LYS A 69 -9.40 7.39 9.62
C LYS A 69 -9.27 5.87 9.54
N ALA A 70 -9.41 5.30 8.36
CA ALA A 70 -9.42 3.86 8.18
C ALA A 70 -8.03 3.31 7.80
N THR A 71 -7.04 4.18 7.57
CA THR A 71 -5.65 3.76 7.27
C THR A 71 -4.58 4.42 8.15
N SER A 72 -4.87 5.51 8.85
CA SER A 72 -3.93 6.19 9.76
C SER A 72 -3.58 5.39 11.00
N GLN A 73 -4.51 4.55 11.45
CA GLN A 73 -4.31 3.55 12.50
C GLN A 73 -4.77 2.20 11.98
N GLY A 74 -3.89 1.20 12.05
CA GLY A 74 -4.16 -0.14 11.55
C GLY A 74 -4.85 -1.02 12.60
N TYR A 75 -5.31 -2.19 12.16
CA TYR A 75 -5.82 -3.24 13.04
C TYR A 75 -4.66 -3.87 13.85
N PRO A 76 -4.85 -4.24 15.13
CA PRO A 76 -6.09 -4.17 15.92
C PRO A 76 -6.33 -2.84 16.65
N GLN A 77 -5.42 -1.86 16.57
CA GLN A 77 -5.53 -0.58 17.28
C GLN A 77 -6.76 0.22 16.84
N ASN A 78 -7.16 0.07 15.57
CA ASN A 78 -8.42 0.54 15.04
C ASN A 78 -9.21 -0.66 14.46
N ALA A 79 -10.39 -0.93 15.01
CA ALA A 79 -11.23 -2.05 14.60
C ALA A 79 -11.85 -1.85 13.20
N ASP A 80 -11.99 -0.60 12.75
CA ASP A 80 -12.51 -0.25 11.42
C ASP A 80 -11.38 -0.07 10.39
N ALA A 81 -10.14 -0.42 10.75
CA ALA A 81 -9.00 -0.26 9.88
C ALA A 81 -9.05 -1.20 8.68
N LEU A 82 -8.53 -0.70 7.56
CA LEU A 82 -8.46 -1.41 6.30
C LEU A 82 -7.08 -2.04 6.04
N VAL A 83 -6.13 -1.74 6.93
CA VAL A 83 -4.77 -2.26 6.95
C VAL A 83 -4.39 -2.63 8.37
N THR A 84 -3.36 -3.44 8.56
CA THR A 84 -2.85 -3.83 9.87
C THR A 84 -1.79 -2.83 10.36
N ALA A 85 -1.64 -2.68 11.69
CA ALA A 85 -0.71 -1.72 12.24
C ALA A 85 0.75 -2.19 12.21
N ASP A 86 0.96 -3.50 12.22
CA ASP A 86 2.28 -4.11 12.06
C ASP A 86 2.89 -3.81 10.68
N ALA A 87 2.06 -3.58 9.65
CA ALA A 87 2.53 -3.23 8.31
C ALA A 87 3.42 -1.98 8.26
N PHE A 88 3.24 -1.02 9.19
CA PHE A 88 4.07 0.20 9.24
C PHE A 88 4.83 0.37 10.57
N THR A 89 4.63 -0.53 11.54
CA THR A 89 5.35 -0.45 12.82
C THR A 89 6.81 -0.84 12.62
N GLY A 90 7.74 0.04 13.01
CA GLY A 90 9.18 -0.22 12.89
C GLY A 90 9.76 0.08 11.51
N HIS A 91 8.93 0.30 10.49
CA HIS A 91 9.37 0.75 9.17
C HIS A 91 9.49 2.27 9.10
N ASN A 92 10.35 2.76 8.19
CA ASN A 92 10.19 4.13 7.73
C ASN A 92 8.91 4.22 6.90
N PHE A 93 7.86 4.81 7.47
CA PHE A 93 6.57 4.94 6.81
C PHE A 93 6.48 6.31 6.14
N VAL A 94 6.27 6.39 4.83
CA VAL A 94 6.33 7.64 4.04
C VAL A 94 5.02 7.89 3.31
N ASP A 95 4.43 9.06 3.55
CA ASP A 95 3.27 9.56 2.81
C ASP A 95 3.78 10.52 1.73
N LEU A 96 3.55 10.17 0.45
CA LEU A 96 4.10 10.93 -0.67
C LEU A 96 3.49 12.34 -0.74
N ASP A 97 4.35 13.35 -0.83
CA ASP A 97 3.94 14.71 -1.12
C ASP A 97 4.17 15.03 -2.61
N PHE A 98 3.11 15.43 -3.30
CA PHE A 98 3.16 15.88 -4.70
C PHE A 98 3.16 17.42 -4.82
N SER A 99 3.44 18.15 -3.74
CA SER A 99 3.71 19.58 -3.80
C SER A 99 4.98 19.83 -4.63
N GLY A 100 4.92 20.78 -5.56
CA GLY A 100 6.02 21.03 -6.50
C GLY A 100 6.31 19.91 -7.51
N ALA A 101 5.50 18.85 -7.57
CA ALA A 101 5.71 17.72 -8.47
C ALA A 101 5.75 18.12 -9.96
N LEU A 102 6.50 17.37 -10.73
CA LEU A 102 6.56 17.47 -12.18
C LEU A 102 5.19 17.15 -12.80
N LYS A 103 5.02 17.49 -14.08
CA LYS A 103 3.88 17.02 -14.88
C LYS A 103 4.36 16.14 -16.01
N ILE A 104 3.87 14.89 -16.01
CA ILE A 104 4.08 13.93 -17.09
C ILE A 104 2.71 13.52 -17.61
N TRP A 105 2.44 13.77 -18.89
CA TRP A 105 1.15 13.46 -19.55
C TRP A 105 -0.08 13.98 -18.78
N GLY A 106 0.04 15.13 -18.12
CA GLY A 106 -1.03 15.75 -17.34
C GLY A 106 -1.16 15.26 -15.89
N PHE A 107 -0.44 14.21 -15.49
CA PHE A 107 -0.41 13.72 -14.11
C PHE A 107 0.69 14.42 -13.31
N ARG A 108 0.46 14.65 -12.01
CA ARG A 108 1.54 15.01 -11.10
C ARG A 108 2.47 13.81 -10.94
N ALA A 109 3.78 14.02 -11.04
CA ALA A 109 4.77 12.96 -11.07
C ALA A 109 5.93 13.25 -10.12
N LEU A 110 6.35 12.23 -9.37
CA LEU A 110 7.55 12.25 -8.53
C LEU A 110 8.60 11.32 -9.11
N ASP A 111 9.82 11.83 -9.32
CA ASP A 111 11.00 11.00 -9.59
C ASP A 111 11.55 10.48 -8.26
N ILE A 112 11.20 9.24 -7.92
CA ILE A 112 11.46 8.73 -6.56
C ILE A 112 12.94 8.39 -6.33
N PHE A 113 13.73 8.25 -7.39
CA PHE A 113 15.18 8.02 -7.31
C PHE A 113 16.00 9.24 -7.70
N GLN A 114 15.35 10.34 -8.10
CA GLN A 114 16.00 11.59 -8.53
C GLN A 114 17.00 11.40 -9.69
N GLY A 115 16.85 10.31 -10.45
CA GLY A 115 17.73 9.92 -11.53
C GLY A 115 17.00 9.66 -12.85
N GLY A 116 15.68 9.89 -12.88
CA GLY A 116 14.81 9.69 -14.02
C GLY A 116 14.50 8.24 -14.37
N SER A 117 14.82 7.29 -13.49
CA SER A 117 14.61 5.85 -13.73
C SER A 117 13.22 5.35 -13.34
N LEU A 118 12.55 6.00 -12.39
CA LEU A 118 11.20 5.63 -11.94
C LEU A 118 10.40 6.86 -11.52
N TYR A 119 9.22 7.01 -12.13
CA TYR A 119 8.27 8.05 -11.78
C TYR A 119 6.98 7.46 -11.21
N LEU A 120 6.54 7.96 -10.05
CA LEU A 120 5.21 7.69 -9.52
C LEU A 120 4.24 8.76 -10.00
N LEU A 121 3.16 8.33 -10.65
CA LEU A 121 2.13 9.21 -11.19
C LEU A 121 0.92 9.24 -10.24
N ARG A 122 0.49 10.44 -9.86
CA ARG A 122 -0.73 10.62 -9.07
C ARG A 122 -1.97 10.55 -9.95
N SER A 123 -2.63 9.40 -9.96
CA SER A 123 -3.94 9.16 -10.59
C SER A 123 -5.04 9.08 -9.53
N ASN A 124 -5.90 10.09 -9.44
CA ASN A 124 -7.02 10.09 -8.49
C ASN A 124 -8.16 9.16 -8.98
N GLY A 125 -8.88 8.51 -8.05
CA GLY A 125 -10.14 7.83 -8.36
C GLY A 125 -10.48 6.64 -7.47
N HIS A 126 -9.53 5.72 -7.28
CA HIS A 126 -9.79 4.45 -6.58
C HIS A 126 -9.70 4.54 -5.05
N SER A 127 -8.64 5.16 -4.54
CA SER A 127 -8.53 5.56 -3.15
C SER A 127 -8.75 7.06 -3.07
N ILE A 128 -10.00 7.44 -2.81
CA ILE A 128 -10.37 8.85 -2.64
C ILE A 128 -10.16 9.19 -1.18
N PHE A 129 -9.16 10.04 -0.94
CA PHE A 129 -9.07 10.80 0.30
C PHE A 129 -10.06 11.96 0.23
N ILE A 130 -11.02 12.01 1.16
CA ILE A 130 -11.84 13.20 1.41
C ILE A 130 -11.30 13.79 2.74
N PRO A 131 -10.68 14.98 2.71
CA PRO A 131 -10.22 15.67 3.92
C PRO A 131 -11.33 15.87 4.94
#